data_AF-A0A0B1ZIP3-F1
#
_entry.id   AF-A0A0B1ZIP3-F1
#
_cell.length_a   1.000
_cell.length_b   1.000
_cell.length_c   1.000
_cell.angle_alpha   90.00
_cell.angle_beta   90.00
_cell.angle_gamma   90.00
#
_symmetry.space_group_name_H-M   'P 1'
#
loop_
_entity.id
_entity.type
_entity.pdbx_description
1 polymer ?
#
loop_
_entity_poly.entity_id
_entity_poly.type
_entity_poly.pdbx_seq_one_letter_code
_entity_poly.pdbx_strand_id
1 'polypeptide(L)'
;MTADQYLYGILARETVDASASSPLRQVAVTLMPRLRVWAGDLLVGVHPSGSFAKGTANASGTDIDLFLSLRSDTTATLKDIYDTLFNQLQQSGYAPRKQNVSIGLKVGSFKVDLVPGKQQQANSNDHSLWRNRAQTWTKTNIGTHIAAVQRSGRQNEIRVIKLWRNQRGLDFPSFYLELSVIAALSGNTQPGFSDRVWTALTYLSNCFENARAVDPANTNNIISDDLSESGKTAIARAASETLKAKTWGEVVK
;
A
#
# COMPACT_ATOMS: atom_id res chain seq x y z
N MET A 1 25.64 19.98 -3.79
CA MET A 1 24.35 19.41 -3.34
C MET A 1 24.65 18.32 -2.33
N THR A 2 24.10 18.41 -1.12
CA THR A 2 24.28 17.36 -0.10
C THR A 2 23.45 16.12 -0.45
N ALA A 3 23.75 14.99 0.19
CA ALA A 3 22.96 13.77 0.09
C ALA A 3 21.47 14.00 0.41
N ASP A 4 21.18 14.67 1.52
CA ASP A 4 19.82 15.04 1.92
C ASP A 4 19.13 15.90 0.86
N GLN A 5 19.79 16.95 0.36
CA GLN A 5 19.23 17.82 -0.69
C GLN A 5 18.90 17.04 -1.97
N TYR A 6 19.76 16.08 -2.34
CA TYR A 6 19.52 15.23 -3.51
C TYR A 6 18.25 14.37 -3.32
N LEU A 7 18.11 13.71 -2.18
CA LEU A 7 16.94 12.87 -1.88
C LEU A 7 15.65 13.68 -1.75
N TYR A 8 15.68 14.84 -1.09
CA TYR A 8 14.53 15.75 -1.07
C TYR A 8 14.16 16.23 -2.48
N GLY A 9 15.16 16.47 -3.35
CA GLY A 9 14.93 16.78 -4.75
C GLY A 9 14.20 15.67 -5.50
N ILE A 10 14.54 14.39 -5.25
CA ILE A 10 13.79 13.25 -5.78
C ILE A 10 12.35 13.25 -5.26
N LEU A 11 12.16 13.35 -3.94
CA LEU A 11 10.83 13.31 -3.35
C LEU A 11 9.92 14.44 -3.82
N ALA A 12 10.49 15.62 -4.10
CA ALA A 12 9.78 16.74 -4.68
C ALA A 12 9.29 16.42 -6.10
N ARG A 13 10.14 15.83 -6.96
CA ARG A 13 9.74 15.38 -8.31
C ARG A 13 8.68 14.27 -8.28
N GLU A 14 8.74 13.40 -7.28
CA GLU A 14 7.82 12.28 -7.10
C GLU A 14 6.58 12.62 -6.29
N THR A 15 6.35 13.91 -5.98
CA THR A 15 5.20 14.37 -5.20
C THR A 15 3.91 14.02 -5.92
N VAL A 16 2.95 13.51 -5.17
CA VAL A 16 1.61 13.23 -5.66
C VAL A 16 0.66 14.34 -5.21
N ASP A 17 -0.22 14.79 -6.12
CA ASP A 17 -1.25 15.77 -5.78
C ASP A 17 -2.26 15.17 -4.79
N ALA A 18 -2.35 15.76 -3.60
CA ALA A 18 -3.30 15.42 -2.54
C ALA A 18 -4.35 16.53 -2.30
N SER A 19 -4.37 17.56 -3.15
CA SER A 19 -5.29 18.70 -3.07
C SER A 19 -6.74 18.30 -3.36
N ALA A 20 -7.63 19.30 -3.34
CA ALA A 20 -9.03 19.11 -3.70
C ALA A 20 -9.25 18.64 -5.14
N SER A 21 -8.33 18.95 -6.04
CA SER A 21 -8.33 18.50 -7.43
C SER A 21 -7.55 17.20 -7.65
N SER A 22 -7.08 16.53 -6.59
CA SER A 22 -6.26 15.33 -6.73
C SER A 22 -6.93 14.23 -7.58
N PRO A 23 -6.14 13.47 -8.36
CA PRO A 23 -6.61 12.29 -9.08
C PRO A 23 -7.45 11.33 -8.24
N LEU A 24 -7.06 11.14 -6.97
CA LEU A 24 -7.78 10.29 -6.04
C LEU A 24 -9.23 10.76 -5.84
N ARG A 25 -9.44 12.06 -5.62
CA ARG A 25 -10.79 12.62 -5.44
C ARG A 25 -11.59 12.55 -6.73
N GLN A 26 -10.97 12.83 -7.88
CA GLN A 26 -11.63 12.73 -9.19
C GLN A 26 -12.10 11.30 -9.48
N VAL A 27 -11.26 10.30 -9.22
CA VAL A 27 -11.60 8.88 -9.37
C VAL A 27 -12.74 8.49 -8.43
N ALA A 28 -12.68 8.89 -7.16
CA ALA A 28 -13.74 8.60 -6.19
C ALA A 28 -15.09 9.18 -6.63
N VAL A 29 -15.11 10.44 -7.10
CA VAL A 29 -16.32 11.09 -7.63
C VAL A 29 -16.84 10.37 -8.88
N THR A 30 -15.95 9.99 -9.79
CA THR A 30 -16.31 9.29 -11.05
C THR A 30 -16.96 7.94 -10.77
N LEU A 31 -16.44 7.18 -9.80
CA LEU A 31 -16.94 5.84 -9.48
C LEU A 31 -18.18 5.86 -8.58
N MET A 32 -18.37 6.92 -7.78
CA MET A 32 -19.43 6.98 -6.76
C MET A 32 -20.83 6.61 -7.30
N PRO A 33 -21.30 7.10 -8.45
CA PRO A 33 -22.62 6.73 -8.97
C PRO A 33 -22.76 5.22 -9.19
N ARG A 34 -21.70 4.54 -9.65
CA ARG A 34 -21.73 3.10 -9.92
C ARG A 34 -21.67 2.28 -8.64
N LEU A 35 -20.88 2.75 -7.67
CA LEU A 35 -20.81 2.15 -6.34
C LEU A 35 -22.14 2.28 -5.58
N ARG A 36 -22.86 3.39 -5.78
CA ARG A 36 -24.21 3.59 -5.23
C ARG A 36 -25.25 2.67 -5.87
N VAL A 37 -25.18 2.42 -7.18
CA VAL A 37 -26.05 1.43 -7.83
C VAL A 37 -25.79 0.02 -7.28
N TRP A 38 -24.52 -0.34 -7.05
CA TRP A 38 -24.16 -1.66 -6.55
C TRP A 38 -24.57 -1.92 -5.09
N ALA A 39 -24.24 -1.01 -4.18
CA ALA A 39 -24.38 -1.25 -2.74
C ALA A 39 -25.47 -0.42 -2.07
N GLY A 40 -26.02 0.61 -2.74
CA GLY A 40 -27.06 1.47 -2.19
C GLY A 40 -26.72 2.02 -0.80
N ASP A 41 -27.65 1.80 0.14
CA ASP A 41 -27.54 2.21 1.54
C ASP A 41 -26.64 1.29 2.38
N LEU A 42 -26.20 0.15 1.82
CA LEU A 42 -25.22 -0.71 2.47
C LEU A 42 -23.81 -0.13 2.40
N LEU A 43 -23.53 0.76 1.45
CA LEU A 43 -22.25 1.46 1.34
C LEU A 43 -22.16 2.59 2.38
N VAL A 44 -21.44 2.32 3.46
CA VAL A 44 -21.16 3.28 4.53
C VAL A 44 -20.22 4.36 4.02
N GLY A 45 -19.18 3.99 3.28
CA GLY A 45 -18.19 4.95 2.83
C GLY A 45 -17.20 4.40 1.80
N VAL A 46 -16.59 5.34 1.09
CA VAL A 46 -15.48 5.11 0.17
C VAL A 46 -14.29 5.91 0.71
N HIS A 47 -13.24 5.21 1.09
CA HIS A 47 -12.10 5.80 1.79
C HIS A 47 -10.83 5.65 0.97
N PRO A 48 -9.99 6.71 0.86
CA PRO A 48 -8.61 6.55 0.43
C PRO A 48 -7.92 5.50 1.30
N SER A 49 -7.16 4.62 0.67
CA SER A 49 -6.35 3.61 1.36
C SER A 49 -4.96 3.52 0.73
N GLY A 50 -4.24 2.44 1.03
CA GLY A 50 -2.95 2.17 0.42
C GLY A 50 -1.94 3.31 0.57
N SER A 51 -1.09 3.47 -0.45
CA SER A 51 0.06 4.39 -0.37
C SER A 51 -0.34 5.87 -0.30
N PHE A 52 -1.44 6.26 -0.94
CA PHE A 52 -1.98 7.61 -0.86
C PHE A 52 -2.36 7.98 0.57
N ALA A 53 -3.20 7.18 1.22
CA ALA A 53 -3.66 7.46 2.57
C ALA A 53 -2.53 7.43 3.60
N LYS A 54 -1.52 6.59 3.39
CA LYS A 54 -0.34 6.48 4.24
C LYS A 54 0.67 7.64 4.05
N GLY A 55 0.55 8.43 2.98
CA GLY A 55 1.52 9.46 2.62
C GLY A 55 2.83 8.90 2.04
N THR A 56 2.78 7.69 1.48
CA THR A 56 3.96 6.96 0.96
C THR A 56 3.87 6.69 -0.54
N ALA A 57 3.00 7.43 -1.25
CA ALA A 57 2.83 7.37 -2.68
C ALA A 57 3.94 8.16 -3.40
N ASN A 58 4.33 7.66 -4.58
CA ASN A 58 5.23 8.34 -5.52
C ASN A 58 4.55 8.40 -6.89
N ALA A 59 4.67 9.52 -7.59
CA ALA A 59 3.99 9.75 -8.86
C ALA A 59 4.30 8.68 -9.91
N SER A 60 5.55 8.19 -9.95
CA SER A 60 6.00 7.18 -10.91
C SER A 60 5.46 5.75 -10.70
N GLY A 61 4.81 5.46 -9.57
CA GLY A 61 4.49 4.08 -9.21
C GLY A 61 3.32 3.87 -8.26
N THR A 62 2.41 4.83 -8.15
CA THR A 62 1.25 4.72 -7.27
C THR A 62 -0.01 4.35 -8.04
N ASP A 63 -0.71 3.32 -7.55
CA ASP A 63 -2.08 3.03 -7.92
C ASP A 63 -3.02 3.73 -6.91
N ILE A 64 -4.23 4.07 -7.33
CA ILE A 64 -5.24 4.67 -6.46
C ILE A 64 -6.00 3.56 -5.75
N ASP A 65 -5.76 3.39 -4.46
CA ASP A 65 -6.46 2.39 -3.64
C ASP A 65 -7.68 3.01 -2.93
N LEU A 66 -8.88 2.52 -3.24
CA LEU A 66 -10.11 2.91 -2.54
C LEU A 66 -10.70 1.73 -1.77
N PHE A 67 -10.89 1.92 -0.47
CA PHE A 67 -11.56 0.97 0.39
C PHE A 67 -13.06 1.26 0.43
N LEU A 68 -13.89 0.24 0.17
CA LEU A 68 -15.35 0.34 0.15
C LEU A 68 -15.88 -0.34 1.42
N SER A 69 -16.33 0.46 2.38
CA SER A 69 -16.86 -0.03 3.65
C SER A 69 -18.36 -0.30 3.52
N LEU A 70 -18.76 -1.56 3.72
CA LEU A 70 -20.15 -1.99 3.78
C LEU A 70 -20.60 -2.20 5.22
N ARG A 71 -21.88 -1.95 5.50
CA ARG A 71 -22.51 -2.15 6.80
C ARG A 71 -22.35 -3.59 7.30
N SER A 72 -22.26 -3.75 8.62
CA SER A 72 -22.11 -5.06 9.26
C SER A 72 -23.31 -5.98 9.08
N ASP A 73 -24.51 -5.43 8.83
CA ASP A 73 -25.75 -6.16 8.59
C ASP A 73 -25.99 -6.55 7.12
N THR A 74 -25.01 -6.30 6.22
CA THR A 74 -25.04 -6.79 4.84
C THR A 74 -25.20 -8.32 4.82
N THR A 75 -26.29 -8.84 4.25
CA THR A 75 -26.60 -10.28 4.25
C THR A 75 -25.81 -11.08 3.21
N ALA A 76 -25.35 -10.42 2.15
CA ALA A 76 -24.51 -11.03 1.12
C ALA A 76 -23.21 -11.62 1.71
N THR A 77 -22.75 -12.74 1.15
CA THR A 77 -21.47 -13.31 1.53
C THR A 77 -20.32 -12.43 1.07
N LEU A 78 -19.12 -12.57 1.66
CA LEU A 78 -17.94 -11.80 1.23
C LEU A 78 -17.58 -12.07 -0.23
N LYS A 79 -17.77 -13.31 -0.69
CA LYS A 79 -17.59 -13.69 -2.09
C LYS A 79 -18.61 -12.99 -2.99
N ASP A 80 -19.88 -12.96 -2.60
CA ASP A 80 -20.92 -12.27 -3.37
C ASP A 80 -20.68 -10.78 -3.44
N ILE A 81 -20.29 -10.14 -2.33
CA ILE A 81 -19.88 -8.73 -2.30
C ILE A 81 -18.76 -8.48 -3.34
N TYR A 82 -17.74 -9.33 -3.34
CA TYR A 82 -16.62 -9.23 -4.28
C TYR A 82 -17.03 -9.43 -5.75
N ASP A 83 -17.80 -10.48 -6.03
CA ASP A 83 -18.23 -10.83 -7.38
C ASP A 83 -19.26 -9.85 -7.95
N THR A 84 -20.19 -9.36 -7.13
CA THR A 84 -21.19 -8.38 -7.55
C THR A 84 -20.56 -7.01 -7.83
N LEU A 85 -19.53 -6.60 -7.08
CA LEU A 85 -18.76 -5.38 -7.40
C LEU A 85 -18.12 -5.52 -8.78
N PHE A 86 -17.46 -6.64 -9.05
CA PHE A 86 -16.85 -6.92 -10.36
C PHE A 86 -17.90 -6.83 -11.47
N ASN A 87 -19.05 -7.49 -11.31
CA ASN A 87 -20.13 -7.50 -12.29
C ASN A 87 -20.68 -6.09 -12.52
N GLN A 88 -20.90 -5.30 -11.46
CA GLN A 88 -21.37 -3.91 -11.59
C GLN A 88 -20.40 -3.08 -12.44
N LEU A 89 -19.09 -3.19 -12.18
CA LEU A 89 -18.09 -2.42 -12.90
C LEU A 89 -18.04 -2.83 -14.38
N GLN A 90 -18.16 -4.14 -14.66
CA GLN A 90 -18.23 -4.64 -16.03
C GLN A 90 -19.49 -4.13 -16.77
N GLN A 91 -20.65 -4.19 -16.12
CA GLN A 91 -21.91 -3.66 -16.67
C GLN A 91 -21.86 -2.13 -16.87
N SER A 92 -21.07 -1.43 -16.06
CA SER A 92 -20.83 0.01 -16.17
C SER A 92 -19.84 0.39 -17.29
N GLY A 93 -19.37 -0.59 -18.09
CA GLY A 93 -18.50 -0.37 -19.24
C GLY A 93 -17.00 -0.39 -18.93
N TYR A 94 -16.59 -0.74 -17.71
CA TYR A 94 -15.18 -0.93 -17.39
C TYR A 94 -14.71 -2.32 -17.81
N ALA A 95 -13.39 -2.49 -17.91
CA ALA A 95 -12.73 -3.79 -18.02
C ALA A 95 -12.08 -4.16 -16.66
N PRO A 96 -12.87 -4.54 -15.64
CA PRO A 96 -12.33 -4.88 -14.32
C PRO A 96 -11.53 -6.18 -14.36
N ARG A 97 -10.61 -6.32 -13.41
CA ARG A 97 -9.79 -7.52 -13.17
C ARG A 97 -9.93 -7.95 -11.72
N LYS A 98 -10.27 -9.22 -11.49
CA LYS A 98 -10.25 -9.81 -10.14
C LYS A 98 -8.80 -9.96 -9.67
N GLN A 99 -8.47 -9.34 -8.54
CA GLN A 99 -7.24 -9.58 -7.81
C GLN A 99 -7.48 -10.53 -6.61
N ASN A 100 -6.60 -10.54 -5.60
CA ASN A 100 -6.83 -11.38 -4.42
C ASN A 100 -7.89 -10.79 -3.49
N VAL A 101 -7.74 -9.52 -3.11
CA VAL A 101 -8.65 -8.83 -2.17
C VAL A 101 -9.31 -7.58 -2.77
N SER A 102 -8.94 -7.22 -4.01
CA SER A 102 -9.43 -6.04 -4.71
C SER A 102 -9.96 -6.38 -6.10
N ILE A 103 -10.71 -5.44 -6.69
CA ILE A 103 -11.04 -5.37 -8.10
C ILE A 103 -10.23 -4.22 -8.72
N GLY A 104 -9.32 -4.56 -9.63
CA GLY A 104 -8.51 -3.58 -10.33
C GLY A 104 -9.17 -3.11 -11.62
N LEU A 105 -9.09 -1.82 -11.91
CA LEU A 105 -9.61 -1.22 -13.14
C LEU A 105 -8.80 0.01 -13.55
N LYS A 106 -9.11 0.55 -14.73
CA LYS A 106 -8.63 1.87 -15.17
C LYS A 106 -9.77 2.88 -15.15
N VAL A 107 -9.49 4.06 -14.63
CA VAL A 107 -10.39 5.23 -14.70
C VAL A 107 -9.59 6.36 -15.33
N GLY A 108 -9.87 6.66 -16.61
CA GLY A 108 -8.99 7.50 -17.42
C GLY A 108 -7.59 6.90 -17.52
N SER A 109 -6.56 7.68 -17.19
CA SER A 109 -5.16 7.23 -17.14
C SER A 109 -4.78 6.53 -15.82
N PHE A 110 -5.65 6.55 -14.81
CA PHE A 110 -5.32 6.04 -13.47
C PHE A 110 -5.63 4.56 -13.34
N LYS A 111 -4.70 3.82 -12.75
CA LYS A 111 -4.93 2.47 -12.22
C LYS A 111 -5.57 2.61 -10.84
N VAL A 112 -6.65 1.87 -10.64
CA VAL A 112 -7.47 1.96 -9.42
C VAL A 112 -7.70 0.56 -8.91
N ASP A 113 -7.53 0.37 -7.60
CA ASP A 113 -7.88 -0.85 -6.91
C ASP A 113 -9.01 -0.57 -5.90
N LEU A 114 -10.12 -1.29 -6.07
CA LEU A 114 -11.29 -1.20 -5.19
C LEU A 114 -11.30 -2.40 -4.25
N VAL A 115 -11.23 -2.16 -2.95
CA VAL A 115 -11.22 -3.20 -1.93
C VAL A 115 -12.56 -3.19 -1.18
N PRO A 116 -13.50 -4.09 -1.50
CA PRO A 116 -14.74 -4.18 -0.75
C PRO A 116 -14.53 -4.92 0.58
N GLY A 117 -15.00 -4.32 1.66
CA GLY A 117 -14.95 -4.91 2.99
C GLY A 117 -16.24 -4.72 3.77
N LYS A 118 -16.66 -5.78 4.46
CA LYS A 118 -17.84 -5.76 5.34
C LYS A 118 -17.41 -5.49 6.77
N GLN A 119 -18.00 -4.49 7.43
CA GLN A 119 -17.76 -4.24 8.85
C GLN A 119 -18.06 -5.48 9.70
N GLN A 120 -17.21 -5.82 10.66
CA GLN A 120 -17.46 -6.95 11.56
C GLN A 120 -18.56 -6.63 12.59
N GLN A 121 -18.68 -5.36 12.96
CA GLN A 121 -19.69 -4.82 13.88
C GLN A 121 -20.05 -3.39 13.44
N ALA A 122 -21.24 -2.93 13.82
CA ALA A 122 -21.69 -1.58 13.49
C ALA A 122 -20.68 -0.53 13.98
N ASN A 123 -20.35 0.45 13.14
CA ASN A 123 -19.40 1.52 13.42
C ASN A 123 -17.97 1.05 13.78
N SER A 124 -17.60 -0.18 13.44
CA SER A 124 -16.23 -0.68 13.62
C SER A 124 -15.34 -0.34 12.43
N ASN A 125 -14.05 -0.15 12.70
CA ASN A 125 -12.99 -0.07 11.68
C ASN A 125 -12.46 -1.45 11.28
N ASP A 126 -12.87 -2.51 11.98
CA ASP A 126 -12.55 -3.88 11.62
C ASP A 126 -13.48 -4.38 10.53
N HIS A 127 -12.89 -4.89 9.46
CA HIS A 127 -13.62 -5.39 8.30
C HIS A 127 -13.17 -6.80 7.96
N SER A 128 -14.09 -7.56 7.38
CA SER A 128 -13.80 -8.83 6.72
C SER A 128 -13.72 -8.63 5.22
N LEU A 129 -12.64 -9.14 4.60
CA LEU A 129 -12.41 -9.11 3.15
C LEU A 129 -12.45 -10.52 2.56
N TRP A 130 -12.90 -10.64 1.32
CA TRP A 130 -12.75 -11.86 0.55
C TRP A 130 -11.30 -12.02 0.04
N ARG A 131 -10.75 -13.23 0.15
CA ARG A 131 -9.48 -13.65 -0.44
C ARG A 131 -9.75 -14.60 -1.60
N ASN A 132 -9.80 -14.05 -2.80
CA ASN A 132 -10.14 -14.76 -4.02
C ASN A 132 -9.15 -15.89 -4.39
N ARG A 133 -7.86 -15.78 -4.08
CA ARG A 133 -6.92 -16.88 -4.38
C ARG A 133 -7.11 -18.09 -3.46
N ALA A 134 -7.35 -17.82 -2.18
CA ALA A 134 -7.47 -18.85 -1.15
C ALA A 134 -8.93 -19.30 -0.91
N GLN A 135 -9.89 -18.67 -1.59
CA GLN A 135 -11.33 -18.91 -1.43
C GLN A 135 -11.78 -18.86 0.04
N THR A 136 -11.27 -17.88 0.79
CA THR A 136 -11.55 -17.67 2.22
C THR A 136 -11.65 -16.19 2.54
N TRP A 137 -11.68 -15.81 3.81
CA TRP A 137 -11.70 -14.41 4.24
C TRP A 137 -10.49 -14.03 5.09
N THR A 138 -10.27 -12.73 5.27
CA THR A 138 -9.32 -12.21 6.26
C THR A 138 -9.87 -10.97 6.95
N LYS A 139 -9.46 -10.77 8.20
CA LYS A 139 -9.71 -9.54 8.95
C LYS A 139 -8.71 -8.47 8.50
N THR A 140 -9.18 -7.23 8.35
CA THR A 140 -8.35 -6.05 8.14
C THR A 140 -8.83 -4.88 8.99
N ASN A 141 -7.93 -3.92 9.23
CA ASN A 141 -8.26 -2.61 9.75
C ASN A 141 -7.41 -1.56 9.03
N ILE A 142 -8.00 -0.94 8.00
CA ILE A 142 -7.31 0.04 7.15
C ILE A 142 -6.84 1.25 7.95
N GLY A 143 -7.62 1.68 8.95
CA GLY A 143 -7.26 2.75 9.86
C GLY A 143 -5.99 2.42 10.65
N THR A 144 -5.89 1.20 11.20
CA THR A 144 -4.69 0.72 11.90
C THR A 144 -3.47 0.67 10.98
N HIS A 145 -3.62 0.21 9.73
CA HIS A 145 -2.53 0.21 8.75
C HIS A 145 -2.04 1.62 8.42
N ILE A 146 -2.95 2.55 8.19
CA ILE A 146 -2.63 3.96 7.93
C ILE A 146 -1.91 4.56 9.14
N ALA A 147 -2.46 4.37 10.34
CA ALA A 147 -1.91 4.91 11.57
C ALA A 147 -0.51 4.36 11.89
N ALA A 148 -0.28 3.05 11.69
CA ALA A 148 1.02 2.43 11.91
C ALA A 148 2.12 3.08 11.05
N VAL A 149 1.81 3.37 9.78
CA VAL A 149 2.75 4.03 8.87
C VAL A 149 2.86 5.52 9.19
N GLN A 150 1.75 6.23 9.35
CA GLN A 150 1.77 7.68 9.58
C GLN A 150 2.47 8.06 10.88
N ARG A 151 2.18 7.36 11.98
CA ARG A 151 2.77 7.62 13.30
C ARG A 151 4.24 7.26 13.39
N SER A 152 4.77 6.47 12.45
CA SER A 152 6.20 6.17 12.39
C SER A 152 7.05 7.39 12.03
N GLY A 153 6.46 8.38 11.33
CA GLY A 153 7.19 9.54 10.81
C GLY A 153 8.24 9.19 9.75
N ARG A 154 8.17 7.99 9.14
CA ARG A 154 9.18 7.48 8.17
C ARG A 154 8.73 7.52 6.71
N GLN A 155 7.76 8.39 6.38
CA GLN A 155 7.17 8.44 5.04
C GLN A 155 8.21 8.74 3.96
N ASN A 156 9.14 9.66 4.22
CA ASN A 156 10.18 10.03 3.26
C ASN A 156 11.14 8.87 2.99
N GLU A 157 11.60 8.18 4.03
CA GLU A 157 12.47 7.00 3.91
C GLU A 157 11.74 5.88 3.17
N ILE A 158 10.49 5.59 3.53
CA ILE A 158 9.65 4.62 2.82
C ILE A 158 9.54 4.97 1.34
N ARG A 159 9.25 6.24 1.00
CA ARG A 159 9.13 6.69 -0.39
C ARG A 159 10.41 6.47 -1.18
N VAL A 160 11.58 6.77 -0.60
CA VAL A 160 12.88 6.52 -1.26
C VAL A 160 13.12 5.02 -1.45
N ILE A 161 12.89 4.20 -0.42
CA ILE A 161 13.07 2.75 -0.52
C ILE A 161 12.11 2.12 -1.54
N LYS A 162 10.88 2.65 -1.68
CA LYS A 162 9.95 2.24 -2.75
C LYS A 162 10.47 2.54 -4.15
N LEU A 163 11.10 3.70 -4.36
CA LEU A 163 11.71 4.08 -5.64
C LEU A 163 12.90 3.17 -5.95
N TRP A 164 13.81 2.99 -4.98
CA TRP A 164 14.93 2.05 -5.10
C TRP A 164 14.45 0.65 -5.49
N ARG A 165 13.46 0.12 -4.77
CA ARG A 165 12.84 -1.19 -5.03
C ARG A 165 12.27 -1.30 -6.45
N ASN A 166 11.61 -0.25 -6.94
CA ASN A 166 11.09 -0.21 -8.32
C ASN A 166 12.22 -0.18 -9.36
N GLN A 167 13.23 0.68 -9.15
CA GLN A 167 14.37 0.84 -10.08
C GLN A 167 15.25 -0.40 -10.15
N ARG A 168 15.24 -1.23 -9.10
CA ARG A 168 15.92 -2.53 -9.05
C ARG A 168 15.05 -3.70 -9.51
N GLY A 169 13.79 -3.47 -9.86
CA GLY A 169 12.87 -4.51 -10.32
C GLY A 169 12.58 -5.58 -9.26
N LEU A 170 12.61 -5.21 -7.98
CA LEU A 170 12.43 -6.15 -6.88
C LEU A 170 10.94 -6.39 -6.60
N ASP A 171 10.55 -7.66 -6.51
CA ASP A 171 9.23 -8.07 -6.02
C ASP A 171 9.17 -7.96 -4.50
N PHE A 172 8.94 -6.74 -4.01
CA PHE A 172 8.82 -6.46 -2.58
C PHE A 172 7.45 -5.82 -2.31
N PRO A 173 6.52 -6.56 -1.66
CA PRO A 173 5.20 -6.06 -1.33
C PRO A 173 5.25 -4.74 -0.56
N SER A 174 4.46 -3.75 -1.01
CA SER A 174 4.57 -2.37 -0.51
C SER A 174 4.33 -2.25 1.00
N PHE A 175 3.39 -3.01 1.57
CA PHE A 175 3.15 -2.95 3.02
C PHE A 175 4.24 -3.66 3.81
N TYR A 176 4.81 -4.75 3.29
CA TYR A 176 5.95 -5.40 3.93
C TYR A 176 7.16 -4.44 3.96
N LEU A 177 7.45 -3.78 2.83
CA LEU A 177 8.49 -2.75 2.74
C LEU A 177 8.29 -1.63 3.77
N GLU A 178 7.05 -1.11 3.88
CA GLU A 178 6.70 -0.11 4.89
C GLU A 178 7.05 -0.58 6.31
N LEU A 179 6.62 -1.78 6.70
CA LEU A 179 6.91 -2.35 8.01
C LEU A 179 8.40 -2.60 8.24
N SER A 180 9.14 -3.04 7.22
CA SER A 180 10.59 -3.26 7.31
C SER A 180 11.36 -1.96 7.52
N VAL A 181 11.00 -0.87 6.83
CA VAL A 181 11.63 0.45 7.04
C VAL A 181 11.31 0.98 8.43
N ILE A 182 10.07 0.80 8.91
CA ILE A 182 9.68 1.19 10.27
C ILE A 182 10.47 0.41 11.31
N ALA A 183 10.63 -0.91 11.12
CA ALA A 183 11.42 -1.76 12.01
C ALA A 183 12.90 -1.33 12.01
N ALA A 184 13.48 -1.09 10.84
CA ALA A 184 14.88 -0.65 10.69
C ALA A 184 15.18 0.67 11.41
N LEU A 185 14.18 1.56 11.50
CA LEU A 185 14.31 2.91 12.05
C LEU A 185 13.64 3.07 13.42
N SER A 186 13.23 1.96 14.03
CA SER A 186 12.70 1.96 15.39
C SER A 186 13.79 2.40 16.37
N GLY A 187 13.50 3.43 17.17
CA GLY A 187 14.48 4.02 18.10
C GLY A 187 15.65 4.77 17.43
N ASN A 188 15.67 4.90 16.10
CA ASN A 188 16.73 5.61 15.40
C ASN A 188 16.63 7.13 15.63
N THR A 189 17.73 7.73 16.11
CA THR A 189 17.88 9.16 16.44
C THR A 189 18.74 9.92 15.43
N GLN A 190 19.13 9.32 14.31
CA GLN A 190 19.99 9.99 13.34
C GLN A 190 19.26 11.20 12.72
N PRO A 191 19.92 12.38 12.68
CA PRO A 191 19.29 13.59 12.18
C PRO A 191 19.22 13.63 10.65
N GLY A 192 20.21 13.07 9.95
CA GLY A 192 20.32 13.09 8.49
C GLY A 192 19.29 12.19 7.82
N PHE A 193 18.62 12.71 6.78
CA PHE A 193 17.66 11.92 6.00
C PHE A 193 18.36 10.79 5.25
N SER A 194 19.49 11.07 4.60
CA SER A 194 20.28 10.07 3.89
C SER A 194 20.81 8.98 4.81
N ASP A 195 21.18 9.31 6.04
CA ASP A 195 21.70 8.35 7.01
C ASP A 195 20.63 7.34 7.44
N ARG A 196 19.38 7.81 7.61
CA ARG A 196 18.24 6.93 7.88
C ARG A 196 17.92 6.03 6.70
N VAL A 197 18.00 6.52 5.47
CA VAL A 197 17.84 5.66 4.28
C VAL A 197 18.96 4.61 4.22
N TRP A 198 20.20 4.98 4.52
CA TRP A 198 21.31 4.02 4.62
C TRP A 198 21.10 2.99 5.73
N THR A 199 20.57 3.41 6.88
CA THR A 199 20.19 2.50 7.97
C THR A 199 19.14 1.49 7.50
N ALA A 200 18.12 1.94 6.77
CA ALA A 200 17.10 1.05 6.20
C ALA A 200 17.70 0.04 5.21
N LEU A 201 18.57 0.48 4.28
CA LEU A 201 19.27 -0.42 3.35
C LEU A 201 20.20 -1.41 4.07
N THR A 202 20.88 -0.97 5.14
CA THR A 202 21.73 -1.83 5.97
C THR A 202 20.91 -2.92 6.67
N TYR A 203 19.76 -2.55 7.22
CA TYR A 203 18.81 -3.50 7.79
C TYR A 203 18.31 -4.50 6.74
N LEU A 204 17.97 -4.03 5.54
CA LEU A 204 17.56 -4.90 4.42
C LEU A 204 18.66 -5.87 4.02
N SER A 205 19.92 -5.46 4.04
CA SER A 205 21.07 -6.32 3.75
C SER A 205 21.31 -7.38 4.83
N ASN A 206 21.20 -7.02 6.11
CA ASN A 206 21.78 -7.83 7.20
C ASN A 206 20.76 -8.57 8.05
N CYS A 207 19.53 -8.05 8.17
CA CYS A 207 18.54 -8.53 9.13
C CYS A 207 17.26 -9.04 8.46
N PHE A 208 16.93 -8.52 7.27
CA PHE A 208 15.59 -8.65 6.69
C PHE A 208 15.15 -10.08 6.38
N GLU A 209 16.05 -10.95 5.91
CA GLU A 209 15.68 -12.35 5.56
C GLU A 209 15.06 -13.10 6.73
N ASN A 210 15.56 -12.84 7.94
CA ASN A 210 15.10 -13.47 9.18
C ASN A 210 14.09 -12.62 9.96
N ALA A 211 13.82 -11.39 9.51
CA ALA A 211 12.95 -10.48 10.21
C ALA A 211 11.48 -10.84 10.00
N ARG A 212 10.80 -11.11 11.11
CA ARG A 212 9.35 -11.35 11.13
C ARG A 212 8.59 -10.03 11.13
N ALA A 213 7.69 -9.85 10.16
CA ALA A 213 6.77 -8.72 10.11
C ALA A 213 5.34 -9.18 10.39
N VAL A 214 4.74 -8.67 11.46
CA VAL A 214 3.38 -8.99 11.88
C VAL A 214 2.45 -7.87 11.46
N ASP A 215 1.27 -8.21 10.96
CA ASP A 215 0.25 -7.22 10.63
C ASP A 215 -0.26 -6.53 11.91
N PRO A 216 -0.13 -5.19 12.04
CA PRO A 216 -0.60 -4.47 13.22
C PRO A 216 -2.12 -4.51 13.40
N ALA A 217 -2.90 -4.82 12.35
CA ALA A 217 -4.35 -4.94 12.42
C ALA A 217 -4.85 -6.36 12.73
N ASN A 218 -3.99 -7.37 12.57
CA ASN A 218 -4.36 -8.77 12.74
C ASN A 218 -3.10 -9.60 13.05
N THR A 219 -2.82 -9.84 14.32
CA THR A 219 -1.58 -10.52 14.74
C THR A 219 -1.45 -11.97 14.27
N ASN A 220 -2.54 -12.58 13.79
CA ASN A 220 -2.53 -13.88 13.14
C ASN A 220 -2.01 -13.82 11.68
N ASN A 221 -1.94 -12.63 11.10
CA ASN A 221 -1.46 -12.39 9.74
C ASN A 221 0.02 -11.97 9.76
N ILE A 222 0.87 -12.81 9.19
CA ILE A 222 2.32 -12.61 9.17
C ILE A 222 2.71 -12.10 7.79
N ILE A 223 2.89 -10.78 7.68
CA ILE A 223 3.16 -10.08 6.42
C ILE A 223 4.46 -10.56 5.77
N SER A 224 5.44 -11.00 6.58
CA SER A 224 6.68 -11.57 6.04
C SER A 224 6.50 -12.90 5.30
N ASP A 225 5.33 -13.54 5.38
CA ASP A 225 5.03 -14.78 4.67
C ASP A 225 4.48 -14.50 3.25
N ASP A 226 4.14 -13.24 2.94
CA ASP A 226 3.70 -12.82 1.60
C ASP A 226 4.85 -12.77 0.57
N LEU A 227 6.09 -13.03 1.01
CA LEU A 227 7.28 -13.04 0.15
C LEU A 227 8.06 -14.35 0.34
N SER A 228 8.37 -15.00 -0.79
CA SER A 228 9.18 -16.22 -0.78
C SER A 228 10.59 -16.00 -0.22
N GLU A 229 11.23 -17.07 0.28
CA GLU A 229 12.62 -17.02 0.73
C GLU A 229 13.55 -16.48 -0.35
N SER A 230 13.42 -16.97 -1.59
CA SER A 230 14.19 -16.47 -2.74
C SER A 230 13.99 -14.96 -2.99
N GLY A 231 12.76 -14.46 -2.77
CA GLY A 231 12.45 -13.04 -2.87
C GLY A 231 13.12 -12.23 -1.76
N LYS A 232 13.15 -12.76 -0.52
CA LYS A 232 13.85 -12.13 0.60
C LYS A 232 15.36 -12.05 0.35
N THR A 233 15.98 -13.15 -0.09
CA THR A 233 17.40 -13.19 -0.44
C THR A 233 17.73 -12.24 -1.60
N ALA A 234 16.87 -12.12 -2.60
CA ALA A 234 17.06 -11.17 -3.70
C ALA A 234 17.09 -9.71 -3.22
N ILE A 235 16.20 -9.34 -2.30
CA ILE A 235 16.17 -7.99 -1.70
C ILE A 235 17.42 -7.74 -0.85
N ALA A 236 17.80 -8.70 0.01
CA ALA A 236 18.98 -8.56 0.86
C ALA A 236 20.26 -8.41 0.04
N ARG A 237 20.42 -9.24 -1.00
CA ARG A 237 21.53 -9.12 -1.95
C ARG A 237 21.52 -7.77 -2.68
N ALA A 238 20.38 -7.32 -3.17
CA ALA A 238 20.28 -6.03 -3.85
C ALA A 238 20.64 -4.86 -2.91
N ALA A 239 20.23 -4.93 -1.64
CA ALA A 239 20.61 -3.95 -0.64
C ALA A 239 22.12 -3.97 -0.36
N SER A 240 22.71 -5.15 -0.19
CA SER A 240 24.15 -5.35 -0.01
C SER A 240 24.97 -4.75 -1.17
N GLU A 241 24.56 -4.99 -2.41
CA GLU A 241 25.20 -4.38 -3.59
C GLU A 241 25.00 -2.85 -3.63
N THR A 242 23.82 -2.37 -3.22
CA THR A 242 23.51 -0.93 -3.17
C THR A 242 24.40 -0.20 -2.15
N LEU A 243 24.76 -0.84 -1.03
CA LEU A 243 25.64 -0.26 -0.01
C LEU A 243 27.07 -0.01 -0.51
N LYS A 244 27.45 -0.56 -1.67
CA LYS A 244 28.75 -0.29 -2.32
C LYS A 244 28.73 0.96 -3.20
N ALA A 245 27.56 1.57 -3.41
CA ALA A 245 27.41 2.76 -4.24
C ALA A 245 28.19 3.95 -3.66
N LYS A 246 28.82 4.73 -4.54
CA LYS A 246 29.62 5.89 -4.13
C LYS A 246 28.79 7.17 -4.09
N THR A 247 27.66 7.18 -4.79
CA THR A 247 26.79 8.35 -4.94
C THR A 247 25.33 7.97 -4.84
N TRP A 248 24.48 8.90 -4.40
CA TRP A 248 23.04 8.67 -4.35
C TRP A 248 22.40 8.49 -5.74
N GLY A 249 23.01 9.02 -6.79
CA GLY A 249 22.56 8.80 -8.17
C GLY A 249 22.73 7.36 -8.66
N GLU A 250 23.62 6.58 -8.06
CA GLU A 250 23.73 5.13 -8.29
C GLU A 250 22.67 4.35 -7.50
N VAL A 251 22.18 4.90 -6.39
CA VAL A 251 21.19 4.26 -5.51
C VAL A 251 19.78 4.44 -6.05
N VAL A 252 19.40 5.70 -6.33
CA VAL A 252 18.04 6.09 -6.67
C VAL A 252 18.03 7.41 -7.47
N LYS A 253 17.17 7.47 -8.48
CA LYS A 253 17.02 8.62 -9.39
C LYS A 253 15.61 9.19 -9.37
#